data_AF-A0A926CLH3-F1
#
_entry.id   AF-A0A926CLH3-F1
#
_cell.length_a   1.000
_cell.length_b   1.000
_cell.length_c   1.000
_cell.angle_alpha   90.00
_cell.angle_beta   90.00
_cell.angle_gamma   90.00
#
_symmetry.space_group_name_H-M   'P 1'
#
loop_
_entity.id
_entity.type
_entity.pdbx_description
1 polymer ?
#
loop_
_entity_poly.entity_id
_entity_poly.type
_entity_poly.pdbx_seq_one_letter_code
_entity_poly.pdbx_strand_id
1 'polypeptide(L)'
;MMNRDTLHSLIDRIAEVEVPAAQRFLEYLATTPAYRAARLAPPDDEPVTASDNNSIARARADMEAGLVTTHDDVLREFGLG
;
A
#
# COMPACT_ATOMS: atom_id res chain seq x y z
N MET A 1 -18.58 -21.47 11.65
CA MET A 1 -17.42 -20.80 11.02
C MET A 1 -17.85 -19.37 10.76
N MET A 2 -17.12 -18.35 11.25
CA MET A 2 -17.44 -16.97 10.88
C MET A 2 -17.19 -16.79 9.38
N ASN A 3 -18.23 -16.41 8.64
CA ASN A 3 -18.20 -16.06 7.22
C ASN A 3 -18.80 -14.65 7.03
N ARG A 4 -18.81 -14.13 5.79
CA ARG A 4 -19.34 -12.77 5.52
C ARG A 4 -20.80 -12.61 5.97
N ASP A 5 -21.63 -13.62 5.73
CA ASP A 5 -23.05 -13.58 6.10
C ASP A 5 -23.23 -13.43 7.61
N THR A 6 -22.44 -14.17 8.40
CA THR A 6 -22.47 -14.04 9.87
C THR A 6 -21.99 -12.67 10.37
N LEU A 7 -21.09 -11.99 9.64
CA LEU A 7 -20.65 -10.64 9.98
C LEU A 7 -21.73 -9.60 9.64
N HIS A 8 -22.38 -9.71 8.48
CA HIS A 8 -23.51 -8.84 8.12
C HIS A 8 -24.64 -8.93 9.15
N SER A 9 -25.03 -10.15 9.56
CA SER A 9 -26.04 -10.33 10.60
C SER A 9 -25.64 -9.78 11.98
N LEU A 10 -24.34 -9.64 12.26
CA LEU A 10 -23.86 -9.01 13.49
C LEU A 10 -24.02 -7.49 13.41
N ILE A 11 -23.68 -6.89 12.27
CA ILE A 11 -23.84 -5.45 12.03
C ILE A 11 -25.30 -5.03 12.23
N ASP A 12 -26.25 -5.81 11.71
CA ASP A 12 -27.69 -5.54 11.83
C ASP A 12 -28.21 -5.51 13.28
N ARG A 13 -27.45 -6.02 14.26
CA ARG A 13 -27.82 -6.09 15.68
C ARG A 13 -27.17 -5.00 16.53
N ILE A 14 -26.30 -4.19 15.94
CA ILE A 14 -25.62 -3.09 16.63
C ILE A 14 -26.63 -1.97 16.85
N ALA A 15 -26.68 -1.41 18.07
CA ALA A 15 -27.52 -0.25 18.33
C ALA A 15 -27.06 0.93 17.46
N GLU A 16 -28.00 1.71 16.91
CA GLU A 16 -27.69 2.82 15.99
C GLU A 16 -26.62 3.79 16.53
N VAL A 17 -26.63 4.05 17.84
CA VAL A 17 -25.63 4.92 18.50
C VAL A 17 -24.20 4.37 18.42
N GLU A 18 -24.04 3.05 18.29
CA GLU A 18 -22.75 2.35 18.24
C GLU A 18 -22.25 2.12 16.79
N VAL A 19 -23.09 2.35 15.77
CA VAL A 19 -22.74 2.16 14.35
C VAL A 19 -21.48 2.94 13.94
N PRO A 20 -21.29 4.23 14.34
CA PRO A 20 -20.07 4.96 14.00
C PRO A 20 -18.79 4.36 14.63
N ALA A 21 -18.89 3.66 15.76
CA ALA A 21 -17.75 2.96 16.36
C ALA A 21 -17.43 1.68 15.58
N ALA A 22 -18.45 0.87 15.26
CA ALA A 22 -18.30 -0.35 14.47
C ALA A 22 -17.71 -0.07 13.08
N GLN A 23 -18.18 0.99 12.40
CA GLN A 23 -17.67 1.40 11.09
C GLN A 23 -16.15 1.67 11.14
N ARG A 24 -15.66 2.40 12.15
CA ARG A 24 -14.22 2.71 12.28
C ARG A 24 -13.37 1.45 12.43
N PHE A 25 -13.83 0.47 13.19
CA PHE A 25 -13.13 -0.82 13.34
C PHE A 25 -13.14 -1.62 12.05
N LEU A 26 -14.28 -1.75 11.38
CA LEU A 26 -14.38 -2.47 10.11
C LEU A 26 -13.54 -1.80 9.02
N GLU A 27 -13.54 -0.47 8.97
CA GLU A 27 -12.69 0.31 8.08
C GLU A 27 -11.20 0.08 8.34
N TYR A 28 -10.78 0.02 9.61
CA TYR A 28 -9.40 -0.31 9.97
C TYR A 28 -9.01 -1.72 9.52
N LEU A 29 -9.89 -2.71 9.77
CA LEU A 29 -9.65 -4.10 9.40
C LEU A 29 -9.67 -4.32 7.88
N ALA A 30 -10.53 -3.61 7.16
CA ALA A 30 -10.67 -3.74 5.71
C ALA A 30 -9.70 -2.86 4.92
N THR A 31 -9.14 -1.82 5.55
CA THR A 31 -8.34 -0.80 4.87
C THR A 31 -7.11 -0.47 5.70
N THR A 32 -5.94 -1.00 5.32
CA THR A 32 -4.68 -0.51 5.91
C THR A 32 -4.50 0.98 5.57
N PRO A 33 -3.86 1.78 6.44
CA PRO A 33 -3.55 3.17 6.11
C PRO A 33 -2.81 3.32 4.77
N ALA A 34 -1.88 2.41 4.47
CA ALA A 34 -1.18 2.37 3.20
C ALA A 34 -2.10 2.06 2.01
N TYR A 35 -3.01 1.10 2.14
CA TYR A 35 -3.99 0.79 1.09
C TYR A 35 -4.96 1.93 0.85
N ARG A 36 -5.42 2.61 1.91
CA ARG A 36 -6.27 3.80 1.81
C ARG A 36 -5.53 4.94 1.11
N ALA A 37 -4.28 5.20 1.50
CA ALA A 37 -3.44 6.22 0.87
C ALA A 37 -3.23 5.93 -0.62
N ALA A 38 -2.84 4.70 -0.97
CA ALA A 38 -2.63 4.30 -2.36
C ALA A 38 -3.92 4.40 -3.20
N ARG A 39 -5.08 4.03 -2.64
CA ARG A 39 -6.35 4.07 -3.38
C ARG A 39 -6.94 5.47 -3.54
N LEU A 40 -6.63 6.40 -2.63
CA LEU A 40 -7.11 7.77 -2.68
C LEU A 40 -6.09 8.74 -3.29
N ALA A 41 -4.87 8.28 -3.57
CA ALA A 41 -3.86 9.10 -4.21
C ALA A 41 -4.36 9.56 -5.59
N PRO A 42 -4.22 10.85 -5.93
CA PRO A 42 -4.46 11.31 -7.29
C PRO A 42 -3.47 10.62 -8.25
N PRO A 43 -3.82 10.49 -9.54
CA PRO A 43 -2.85 10.09 -10.55
C PRO A 43 -1.62 11.00 -10.51
N ASP A 44 -0.45 10.41 -10.66
CA ASP A 44 0.81 11.15 -10.78
C ASP A 44 0.96 11.64 -12.23
N ASP A 45 0.37 12.81 -12.50
CA ASP A 45 0.38 13.48 -13.80
C ASP A 45 1.41 14.64 -13.84
N GLU A 46 2.37 14.66 -12.91
CA GLU A 46 3.42 15.69 -12.88
C GLU A 46 4.37 15.52 -14.09
N PRO A 47 4.78 16.62 -14.76
CA PRO A 47 5.69 16.53 -15.89
C PRO A 47 7.08 16.10 -15.41
N VAL A 48 7.70 15.17 -16.15
CA VAL A 48 9.11 14.78 -15.91
C VAL A 48 10.00 16.01 -16.03
N THR A 49 10.67 16.36 -14.94
CA THR A 49 11.52 17.54 -14.87
C THR A 49 12.93 17.25 -15.40
N ALA A 50 13.74 18.29 -15.57
CA ALA A 50 15.16 18.14 -15.88
C ALA A 50 15.92 17.38 -14.77
N SER A 51 15.52 17.57 -13.50
CA SER A 51 16.10 16.86 -12.36
C SER A 51 15.81 15.35 -12.43
N ASP A 52 14.60 15.00 -12.83
CA ASP A 52 14.19 13.60 -12.98
C ASP A 52 14.95 12.94 -14.12
N ASN A 53 15.07 13.62 -15.27
CA ASN A 53 15.87 13.13 -16.39
C ASN A 53 17.33 12.85 -15.99
N ASN A 54 17.94 13.74 -15.20
CA ASN A 54 19.30 13.52 -14.69
C ASN A 54 19.37 12.30 -13.76
N SER A 55 18.38 12.14 -12.88
CA SER A 55 18.29 11.02 -11.94
C SER A 55 18.09 9.69 -12.67
N ILE A 56 17.23 9.66 -13.69
CA ILE A 56 16.98 8.51 -14.56
C ILE A 56 18.25 8.14 -15.33
N ALA A 57 18.95 9.13 -15.91
CA ALA A 57 20.19 8.88 -16.65
C ALA A 57 21.27 8.28 -15.74
N ARG A 58 21.41 8.81 -14.52
CA ARG A 58 22.33 8.27 -13.52
C ARG A 58 21.97 6.83 -13.15
N ALA A 59 20.69 6.56 -12.84
CA ALA A 59 20.25 5.21 -12.47
C ALA A 59 20.54 4.18 -13.59
N ARG A 60 20.38 4.59 -14.86
CA ARG A 60 20.75 3.74 -16.01
C ARG A 60 22.25 3.48 -16.09
N ALA A 61 23.07 4.51 -15.90
CA ALA A 61 24.52 4.34 -15.88
C ALA A 61 24.98 3.42 -14.72
N ASP A 62 24.37 3.54 -13.54
CA ASP A 62 24.65 2.68 -12.40
C ASP A 62 24.29 1.21 -12.70
N MET A 63 23.16 0.96 -13.39
CA MET A 63 22.80 -0.39 -13.86
C MET A 63 23.85 -0.95 -14.83
N GLU A 64 24.27 -0.16 -15.83
CA GLU A 64 25.28 -0.58 -16.82
C GLU A 64 26.65 -0.84 -16.18
N ALA A 65 27.00 -0.06 -15.16
CA ALA A 65 28.24 -0.22 -14.40
C ALA A 65 28.17 -1.35 -13.35
N GLY A 66 27.03 -2.01 -13.17
CA GLY A 66 26.84 -3.04 -12.15
C GLY A 66 26.83 -2.50 -10.71
N LEU A 67 26.58 -1.19 -10.54
CA LEU A 67 26.49 -0.50 -9.25
C LEU A 67 25.07 -0.60 -8.66
N VAL A 68 24.41 -1.74 -8.82
CA VAL A 68 23.05 -1.99 -8.35
C VAL A 68 23.00 -3.26 -7.51
N THR A 69 22.11 -3.26 -6.53
CA THR A 69 21.80 -4.46 -5.73
C THR A 69 20.67 -5.23 -6.40
N THR A 70 20.84 -6.53 -6.61
CA THR A 70 19.77 -7.36 -7.20
C THR A 70 18.64 -7.56 -6.20
N HIS A 71 17.45 -7.88 -6.69
CA HIS A 71 16.32 -8.18 -5.81
C HIS A 71 16.61 -9.37 -4.88
N ASP A 72 17.28 -10.41 -5.39
CA ASP A 72 17.66 -11.59 -4.62
C ASP A 72 18.68 -11.29 -3.52
N ASP A 73 19.64 -10.38 -3.78
CA ASP A 73 20.58 -9.90 -2.77
C ASP A 73 19.85 -9.20 -1.62
N VAL A 74 18.89 -8.34 -1.94
CA VAL A 74 18.06 -7.63 -0.94
C VAL A 74 17.24 -8.64 -0.12
N LEU A 75 16.55 -9.58 -0.76
CA LEU A 75 15.74 -10.57 -0.03
C LEU A 75 16.59 -11.41 0.94
N ARG A 76 17.78 -11.84 0.50
CA ARG A 76 18.73 -12.58 1.34
C ARG A 76 19.26 -11.74 2.50
N GLU A 77 19.59 -10.47 2.28
CA GLU A 77 20.07 -9.57 3.34
C GLU A 77 19.02 -9.39 4.45
N PHE A 78 17.74 -9.26 4.08
CA PHE A 78 16.65 -9.03 5.03
C PHE A 78 15.95 -10.30 5.54
N GLY A 79 16.39 -11.49 5.14
CA GLY A 79 15.80 -12.77 5.56
C GLY A 79 14.36 -12.99 5.05
N LEU A 80 14.06 -12.45 3.87
CA LEU A 80 12.73 -12.48 3.24
C LEU A 80 12.62 -13.51 2.10
N GLY A 81 13.71 -14.23 1.79
CA GLY A 81 13.81 -15.21 0.70
C GLY A 81 14.38 -16.55 1.14
#